data_AF-A0A831WPB1-F1
#
_entry.id   AF-A0A831WPB1-F1
#
_cell.length_a   1.000
_cell.length_b   1.000
_cell.length_c   1.000
_cell.angle_alpha   90.00
_cell.angle_beta   90.00
_cell.angle_gamma   90.00
#
_symmetry.space_group_name_H-M   'P 1'
#
loop_
_entity.id
_entity.type
_entity.pdbx_description
1 polymer ?
#
loop_
_entity_poly.entity_id
_entity_poly.type
_entity_poly.pdbx_seq_one_letter_code
_entity_poly.pdbx_strand_id
1 'polypeptide(L)'
;MTELLLVIVSAVFVNNVVFARFLGICPYLGVSRKLDTAIGMGFAVTFVMTIATAIGYFLHNAVLIPFKIEFMQTVMFILVIASLVQLVEIILKKVSKSLYNSLGIFLPLI
;
A
#
# COMPACT_ATOMS: atom_id res chain seq x y z
N MET A 1 -13.67 -30.16 3.91
CA MET A 1 -12.80 -29.78 2.76
C MET A 1 -13.47 -28.76 1.87
N THR A 2 -14.78 -28.89 1.60
CA THR A 2 -15.62 -27.91 0.89
C THR A 2 -15.63 -26.53 1.55
N GLU A 3 -15.70 -26.44 2.88
CA GLU A 3 -15.66 -25.18 3.65
C GLU A 3 -14.40 -24.34 3.38
N LEU A 4 -13.21 -24.95 3.36
CA LEU A 4 -11.94 -24.25 3.07
C LEU A 4 -11.89 -23.71 1.64
N LEU A 5 -12.43 -24.48 0.69
CA LEU A 5 -12.50 -24.08 -0.72
C LEU A 5 -13.46 -22.90 -0.89
N LEU A 6 -14.57 -22.89 -0.15
CA LEU A 6 -15.56 -21.81 -0.12
C LEU A 6 -14.98 -20.53 0.51
N VAL A 7 -14.19 -20.65 1.59
CA VAL A 7 -13.46 -19.52 2.19
C VAL A 7 -12.43 -18.93 1.23
N ILE A 8 -11.67 -19.77 0.51
CA ILE A 8 -10.68 -19.30 -0.48
C ILE A 8 -11.37 -18.56 -1.64
N VAL A 9 -12.44 -19.12 -2.19
CA VAL A 9 -13.20 -18.49 -3.29
C VAL A 9 -13.84 -17.17 -2.83
N SER A 10 -14.43 -17.15 -1.63
CA SER A 10 -14.97 -15.94 -1.00
C SER A 10 -13.89 -14.86 -0.79
N ALA A 11 -12.70 -15.24 -0.31
CA ALA A 11 -11.61 -14.31 -0.08
C ALA A 11 -11.07 -13.69 -1.38
N VAL A 12 -10.96 -14.49 -2.45
CA VAL A 12 -10.40 -14.03 -3.73
C VAL A 12 -11.37 -13.18 -4.55
N PHE A 13 -12.67 -13.48 -4.52
CA PHE A 13 -13.66 -12.80 -5.36
C PHE A 13 -14.61 -11.86 -4.61
N VAL A 14 -15.03 -12.20 -3.39
CA VAL A 14 -16.08 -11.44 -2.67
C VAL A 14 -15.46 -10.43 -1.70
N ASN A 15 -14.39 -10.80 -0.99
CA ASN A 15 -13.72 -9.95 0.01
C ASN A 15 -12.42 -9.30 -0.48
N ASN A 16 -12.07 -9.47 -1.76
CA ASN A 16 -10.85 -8.91 -2.28
C ASN A 16 -10.97 -7.39 -2.43
N VAL A 17 -10.08 -6.66 -1.76
CA VAL A 17 -10.09 -5.19 -1.70
C VAL A 17 -10.07 -4.55 -3.10
N VAL A 18 -9.38 -5.17 -4.06
CA VAL A 18 -9.25 -4.65 -5.43
C VAL A 18 -10.57 -4.78 -6.20
N PHE A 19 -11.27 -5.90 -6.05
CA PHE A 19 -12.53 -6.17 -6.78
C PHE A 19 -13.77 -5.64 -6.07
N ALA A 20 -13.78 -5.61 -4.73
CA ALA A 20 -14.94 -5.28 -3.93
C ALA A 20 -14.98 -3.80 -3.49
N ARG A 21 -13.81 -3.18 -3.26
CA ARG A 21 -13.73 -1.79 -2.77
C ARG A 21 -13.12 -0.81 -3.78
N PHE A 22 -12.69 -1.30 -4.96
CA PHE A 22 -12.12 -0.50 -6.04
C PHE A 22 -10.95 0.43 -5.62
N LEU A 23 -10.20 0.09 -4.56
CA LEU A 23 -8.99 0.82 -4.17
C LEU A 23 -7.76 0.24 -4.85
N GLY A 24 -6.80 1.10 -5.22
CA GLY A 24 -5.51 0.65 -5.78
C GLY A 24 -5.56 0.21 -7.25
N ILE A 25 -6.56 0.63 -8.02
CA ILE A 25 -6.71 0.26 -9.44
C ILE A 25 -5.60 0.90 -10.31
N CYS A 26 -5.17 2.10 -9.96
CA CYS A 26 -4.16 2.86 -10.70
C CYS A 26 -2.84 2.09 -10.86
N PRO A 27 -2.21 1.57 -9.79
CA PRO A 27 -1.01 0.73 -9.92
C PRO A 27 -1.30 -0.64 -10.52
N TYR A 28 -2.48 -1.21 -10.25
CA TYR A 28 -2.88 -2.52 -10.75
C TYR A 28 -2.94 -2.55 -12.29
N LEU A 29 -3.65 -1.61 -12.92
CA LEU A 29 -3.75 -1.53 -14.38
C LEU A 29 -2.41 -1.17 -15.05
N GLY A 30 -1.59 -0.34 -14.39
CA GLY A 30 -0.30 0.11 -14.93
C GLY A 30 0.76 -1.00 -15.00
N VAL A 31 0.75 -1.94 -14.06
CA VAL A 31 1.87 -2.88 -13.85
C VAL A 31 1.52 -4.33 -14.20
N SER A 32 0.26 -4.62 -14.55
CA SER A 32 -0.23 -5.96 -14.95
C SER A 32 0.45 -6.57 -16.19
N ARG A 33 1.25 -5.82 -16.95
CA ARG A 33 1.88 -6.32 -18.20
C ARG A 33 3.08 -7.24 -17.97
N LYS A 34 3.77 -7.15 -16.84
CA LYS A 34 4.96 -7.97 -16.53
C LYS A 34 4.86 -8.49 -15.10
N LEU A 35 5.02 -9.80 -14.94
CA LEU A 35 4.95 -10.46 -13.62
C LEU A 35 6.05 -9.96 -12.69
N ASP A 36 7.27 -9.79 -13.20
CA ASP A 36 8.41 -9.33 -12.40
C ASP A 36 8.18 -7.94 -11.77
N THR A 37 7.53 -7.03 -12.52
CA THR A 37 7.21 -5.69 -12.02
C THR A 37 6.01 -5.70 -11.08
N ALA A 38 5.02 -6.57 -11.34
CA ALA A 38 3.83 -6.71 -10.50
C ALA A 38 4.18 -7.25 -9.11
N ILE A 39 5.07 -8.23 -9.04
CA ILE A 39 5.55 -8.79 -7.76
C ILE A 39 6.33 -7.74 -6.97
N GLY A 40 7.25 -7.01 -7.63
CA GLY A 40 8.01 -5.94 -7.00
C GLY A 40 7.10 -4.83 -6.45
N MET A 41 6.06 -4.46 -7.19
CA MET A 41 5.08 -3.47 -6.74
C MET A 41 4.22 -3.96 -5.59
N GLY A 42 3.72 -5.20 -5.64
CA GLY A 42 2.93 -5.78 -4.54
C GLY A 42 3.72 -5.84 -3.23
N PHE A 43 5.00 -6.22 -3.31
CA PHE A 43 5.88 -6.22 -2.13
C PHE A 43 6.12 -4.80 -1.58
N ALA A 44 6.34 -3.81 -2.46
CA ALA A 44 6.51 -2.43 -2.03
C ALA A 44 5.25 -1.88 -1.33
N VAL A 45 4.05 -2.09 -1.90
CA VAL A 45 2.79 -1.62 -1.33
C VAL A 45 2.50 -2.30 0.01
N THR A 46 2.64 -3.62 0.10
CA THR A 46 2.41 -4.35 1.37
C THR A 46 3.36 -3.92 2.47
N PHE A 47 4.63 -3.67 2.14
CA PHE A 47 5.62 -3.15 3.08
C PHE A 47 5.26 -1.75 3.60
N VAL A 48 4.98 -0.81 2.69
CA VAL A 48 4.62 0.58 3.04
C VAL A 48 3.33 0.60 3.87
N MET A 49 2.29 -0.11 3.44
CA MET A 49 1.00 -0.13 4.13
C MET A 49 1.09 -0.71 5.54
N THR A 50 1.88 -1.76 5.73
CA THR A 50 2.05 -2.38 7.06
C THR A 50 2.72 -1.42 8.03
N ILE A 51 3.80 -0.76 7.60
CA ILE A 51 4.53 0.21 8.42
C ILE A 51 3.70 1.47 8.67
N ALA A 52 3.06 2.01 7.62
CA ALA A 52 2.20 3.18 7.73
C ALA A 52 1.03 2.96 8.70
N THR A 53 0.42 1.77 8.69
CA THR A 53 -0.66 1.42 9.61
C THR A 53 -0.15 1.32 11.05
N ALA A 54 1.01 0.70 11.28
CA ALA A 54 1.59 0.58 12.62
C ALA A 54 1.96 1.95 13.21
N ILE A 55 2.64 2.80 12.43
CA ILE A 55 3.02 4.16 12.84
C ILE A 55 1.77 5.03 13.00
N GLY A 56 0.82 4.93 12.06
CA GLY A 56 -0.43 5.66 12.08
C GLY A 56 -1.28 5.35 13.32
N TYR A 57 -1.35 4.07 13.73
CA TYR A 57 -2.02 3.68 14.96
C TYR A 57 -1.37 4.30 16.20
N PHE A 58 -0.03 4.28 16.26
CA PHE A 58 0.71 4.89 17.36
C PHE A 58 0.51 6.41 17.41
N LEU A 59 0.63 7.12 16.28
CA LEU A 59 0.39 8.56 16.19
C LEU A 59 -1.06 8.93 16.53
N HIS A 60 -2.02 8.14 16.06
CA HIS A 60 -3.43 8.40 16.33
C HIS A 60 -3.73 8.28 17.83
N ASN A 61 -3.28 7.19 18.46
CA ASN A 61 -3.55 6.95 19.88
C ASN A 61 -2.73 7.84 20.82
N ALA A 62 -1.46 8.11 20.47
CA ALA A 62 -0.54 8.88 21.33
C ALA A 62 -0.61 10.40 21.12
N VAL A 63 -1.10 10.88 19.97
CA VAL A 63 -1.13 12.33 19.65
C VAL A 63 -2.55 12.83 19.41
N LEU A 64 -3.35 12.18 18.56
CA LEU A 64 -4.66 12.76 18.20
C LEU A 64 -5.68 12.73 19.34
N ILE A 65 -5.73 11.62 20.08
CA ILE A 65 -6.63 11.44 21.22
C ILE A 65 -6.32 12.43 22.36
N PRO A 66 -5.08 12.56 22.87
CA PRO A 66 -4.82 13.47 23.99
C PRO A 66 -4.97 14.95 23.63
N PHE A 67 -4.66 15.34 22.39
CA PHE A 67 -4.78 16.73 21.94
C PHE A 67 -6.19 17.09 21.42
N LYS A 68 -7.13 16.13 21.35
CA LYS A 68 -8.49 16.30 20.79
C LYS A 68 -8.51 16.88 19.37
N ILE A 69 -7.50 16.57 18.55
CA ILE A 69 -7.36 17.05 17.16
C ILE A 69 -7.68 15.93 16.17
N GLU A 70 -8.73 15.17 16.42
CA GLU A 70 -9.13 14.04 15.59
C GLU A 70 -9.48 14.45 14.16
N PHE A 71 -9.90 15.71 13.94
CA PHE A 71 -10.22 16.21 12.61
C PHE A 71 -9.01 16.17 11.64
N MET A 72 -7.77 16.24 12.16
CA MET A 72 -6.55 16.21 11.33
C MET A 72 -6.04 14.80 11.01
N GLN A 73 -6.79 13.75 11.37
CA GLN A 73 -6.40 12.35 11.11
C GLN A 73 -6.01 12.08 9.66
N THR A 74 -6.78 12.62 8.71
CA THR A 74 -6.55 12.38 7.28
C THR A 74 -5.22 12.99 6.82
N VAL A 75 -4.91 14.21 7.29
CA VAL A 75 -3.66 14.89 6.93
C VAL A 75 -2.46 14.17 7.54
N MET A 76 -2.58 13.70 8.78
CA MET A 76 -1.55 12.92 9.45
C MET A 76 -1.26 11.62 8.70
N PHE A 77 -2.29 10.86 8.33
CA PHE A 77 -2.10 9.62 7.57
C PHE A 77 -1.45 9.87 6.21
N ILE A 78 -1.88 10.90 5.48
CA ILE A 78 -1.27 11.26 4.18
C ILE A 78 0.22 11.61 4.35
N LEU A 79 0.58 12.39 5.39
CA LEU A 79 1.98 12.75 5.65
C LEU A 79 2.85 11.54 5.98
N VAL A 80 2.35 10.63 6.82
CA VAL A 80 3.07 9.40 7.19
C VAL A 80 3.31 8.55 5.95
N ILE A 81 2.27 8.31 5.15
CA ILE A 81 2.37 7.50 3.92
C ILE A 81 3.35 8.15 2.94
N ALA A 82 3.20 9.46 2.67
CA ALA A 82 4.08 10.18 1.74
C ALA A 82 5.55 10.09 2.16
N SER A 83 5.87 10.27 3.45
CA SER A 83 7.24 10.17 3.95
C SER A 83 7.86 8.78 3.76
N LEU A 84 7.06 7.72 3.94
CA LEU A 84 7.50 6.34 3.76
C LEU A 84 7.69 5.98 2.28
N VAL A 85 6.79 6.44 1.41
CA VAL A 85 6.90 6.23 -0.04
C VAL A 85 8.16 6.93 -0.58
N GLN A 86 8.47 8.13 -0.10
CA GLN A 86 9.70 8.84 -0.45
C GLN A 86 10.95 8.03 -0.09
N LEU A 87 10.96 7.43 1.11
CA LEU A 87 12.07 6.59 1.57
C LEU A 87 12.24 5.36 0.66
N VAL A 88 11.12 4.71 0.32
CA VAL A 88 11.11 3.53 -0.57
C VAL A 88 11.58 3.89 -1.98
N GLU A 89 11.26 5.07 -2.50
CA GLU A 89 11.77 5.56 -3.78
C GLU A 89 13.30 5.62 -3.81
N ILE A 90 13.90 6.17 -2.75
CA ILE A 90 15.36 6.27 -2.62
C ILE A 90 16.00 4.88 -2.53
N ILE A 91 15.38 3.96 -1.79
CA ILE A 91 15.86 2.57 -1.66
C ILE A 91 15.78 1.86 -3.01
N LEU A 92 14.67 1.98 -3.75
CA LEU A 92 14.49 1.33 -5.04
C LEU A 92 15.46 1.84 -6.11
N LYS A 93 15.75 3.15 -6.12
CA LYS A 93 16.81 3.73 -6.98
C LYS A 93 18.17 3.07 -6.74
N LYS A 94 18.49 2.70 -5.50
CA LYS A 94 19.78 2.12 -5.10
C LYS A 94 19.84 0.60 -5.33
N VAL A 95 18.76 -0.12 -5.08
CA VAL A 95 18.73 -1.60 -5.15
C VAL A 95 18.60 -2.11 -6.59
N SER A 96 17.70 -1.54 -7.40
CA SER A 96 17.55 -2.01 -8.79
C SER A 96 17.03 -0.93 -9.75
N LYS A 97 17.94 -0.47 -10.62
CA LYS A 97 17.62 0.53 -11.65
C LYS A 97 16.62 -0.01 -12.70
N SER A 98 16.63 -1.32 -12.94
CA SER A 98 15.67 -2.01 -13.83
C SER A 98 14.23 -1.91 -13.33
N LEU A 99 14.01 -2.11 -12.02
CA LEU A 99 12.68 -2.00 -11.41
C LEU A 99 12.25 -0.53 -11.31
N TYR A 100 13.15 0.37 -10.93
CA TYR A 100 12.87 1.81 -10.91
C TYR A 100 12.44 2.35 -12.29
N ASN A 101 13.12 1.95 -13.37
CA ASN A 101 12.75 2.37 -14.73
C ASN A 101 11.40 1.81 -15.20
N SER A 102 11.02 0.63 -14.68
CA SER A 102 9.74 -0.01 -15.04
C SER A 102 8.56 0.49 -14.20
N LEU A 103 8.83 1.03 -13.01
CA LEU A 103 7.82 1.36 -12.00
C LEU A 103 7.75 2.87 -11.67
N GLY A 104 8.69 3.67 -12.18
CA GLY A 104 9.03 5.00 -11.67
C GLY A 104 7.88 6.02 -11.65
N ILE A 105 6.92 5.96 -12.57
CA ILE A 105 5.76 6.88 -12.57
C ILE A 105 4.73 6.49 -11.51
N PHE A 106 4.67 5.21 -11.13
CA PHE A 106 3.64 4.69 -10.22
C PHE A 106 4.10 4.61 -8.76
N LEU A 107 5.40 4.78 -8.47
CA LEU A 107 5.94 4.77 -7.11
C LEU A 107 5.34 5.88 -6.21
N PRO A 108 5.23 7.15 -6.66
CA PRO A 108 4.61 8.21 -5.86
C PRO A 108 3.09 8.09 -5.74
N LEU A 109 2.49 7.13 -6.45
CA LEU A 109 1.05 6.88 -6.52
C LEU A 109 0.58 5.78 -5.54
N ILE A 110 1.50 5.26 -4.71
CA ILE A 110 1.26 4.32 -3.60
C ILE A 110 0.74 5.10 -2.40
#